data_AF-A0A9D7M7G2-F1
#
_entry.id   AF-A0A9D7M7G2-F1
#
_cell.length_a   1.000
_cell.length_b   1.000
_cell.length_c   1.000
_cell.angle_alpha   90.00
_cell.angle_beta   90.00
_cell.angle_gamma   90.00
#
_symmetry.space_group_name_H-M   'P 1'
#
loop_
_entity.id
_entity.type
_entity.pdbx_description
1 polymer ?
#
loop_
_entity_poly.entity_id
_entity_poly.type
_entity_poly.pdbx_seq_one_letter_code
_entity_poly.pdbx_strand_id
1 'polypeptide(L)'
;MRQLLLISFILITIQSESTFGCAAIDQYRSYPIGTSIDGLIVFETYMLRDDNGEKWTGMTSLNIYNSTFKKTTLVDKSKYINTLKKSFLKALTIAQSMNGFFIAKPIYLSICEYQQNCSIVSLQADTVHSKFYLVLKETKNKVELPLLNDTTSEYYEYLLGIGSGYETTFNGLAEELSINSIRKYKIGNRTLLVTHIGQSVQIPYKDYDKMIGRHRKEYTLSPSFVDIKQSIFYEPDVVHHSKGVDFFVWVN
;
A
#
# COMPACT_ATOMS: atom_id res chain seq x y z
N MET A 1 -67.66 2.28 -28.38
CA MET A 1 -66.34 1.60 -28.39
C MET A 1 -65.58 2.08 -27.17
N ARG A 2 -65.75 1.41 -26.03
CA ARG A 2 -64.94 0.29 -25.51
C ARG A 2 -63.59 0.75 -24.94
N GLN A 3 -63.68 1.05 -23.64
CA GLN A 3 -62.75 0.66 -22.57
C GLN A 3 -61.30 1.11 -22.70
N LEU A 4 -61.00 2.19 -21.96
CA LEU A 4 -59.68 2.50 -21.44
C LEU A 4 -59.06 1.23 -20.84
N LEU A 5 -57.87 0.90 -21.33
CA LEU A 5 -56.96 -0.07 -20.75
C LEU A 5 -56.70 0.29 -19.28
N LEU A 6 -57.20 -0.56 -18.41
CA LEU A 6 -56.84 -0.67 -17.00
C LEU A 6 -55.38 -1.16 -16.95
N ILE A 7 -54.42 -0.25 -17.06
CA ILE A 7 -53.02 -0.58 -16.80
C ILE A 7 -52.87 -0.66 -15.28
N SER A 8 -52.91 -1.91 -14.84
CA SER A 8 -52.55 -2.40 -13.51
C SER A 8 -51.36 -1.61 -12.95
N PHE A 9 -51.62 -0.86 -11.89
CA PHE A 9 -50.61 -0.17 -11.09
C PHE A 9 -49.89 -1.25 -10.27
N ILE A 10 -48.99 -2.00 -10.91
CA ILE A 10 -48.11 -2.95 -10.24
C ILE A 10 -47.05 -2.15 -9.51
N LEU A 11 -47.09 -2.27 -8.18
CA LEU A 11 -46.06 -1.91 -7.23
C LEU A 11 -44.67 -2.27 -7.77
N ILE A 12 -43.86 -1.25 -8.07
CA ILE A 12 -42.41 -1.38 -7.95
C ILE A 12 -42.01 -0.34 -6.90
N THR A 13 -42.19 -0.72 -5.64
CA THR A 13 -41.29 -0.24 -4.59
C THR A 13 -39.91 -0.71 -5.01
N ILE A 14 -39.16 0.16 -5.70
CA ILE A 14 -37.71 -0.01 -5.83
C ILE A 14 -37.21 0.17 -4.39
N GLN A 15 -37.19 -0.93 -3.64
CA GLN A 15 -36.27 -1.07 -2.54
C GLN A 15 -34.91 -0.82 -3.17
N SER A 16 -34.37 0.38 -2.95
CA SER A 16 -32.95 0.62 -3.09
C SER A 16 -32.28 -0.20 -1.99
N GLU A 17 -32.26 -1.51 -2.15
CA GLU A 17 -31.26 -2.33 -1.50
C GLU A 17 -29.94 -1.77 -2.00
N SER A 18 -29.28 -1.03 -1.12
CA SER A 18 -27.89 -0.66 -1.25
C SER A 18 -27.12 -1.96 -1.42
N THR A 19 -26.91 -2.38 -2.66
CA THR A 19 -25.95 -3.40 -3.01
C THR A 19 -24.57 -2.81 -2.72
N PHE A 20 -24.21 -2.78 -1.43
CA PHE A 20 -22.83 -2.61 -1.01
C PHE A 20 -22.11 -3.84 -1.53
N GLY A 21 -21.45 -3.68 -2.68
CA GLY A 21 -20.57 -4.70 -3.22
C GLY A 21 -19.56 -5.10 -2.14
N CYS A 22 -19.51 -6.40 -1.85
CA CYS A 22 -18.56 -7.02 -0.94
C CYS A 22 -17.14 -6.49 -1.22
N ALA A 23 -16.48 -5.97 -0.19
CA ALA A 23 -15.18 -5.33 -0.33
C ALA A 23 -14.12 -6.10 0.46
N ALA A 24 -13.72 -7.28 -0.04
CA ALA A 24 -12.42 -7.84 0.35
C ALA A 24 -11.31 -6.83 0.01
N ILE A 25 -10.51 -6.50 1.03
CA ILE A 25 -9.39 -5.55 0.93
C ILE A 25 -8.13 -6.24 1.45
N ASP A 26 -7.09 -6.25 0.62
CA ASP A 26 -5.80 -6.85 0.92
C ASP A 26 -4.77 -5.72 1.10
N GLN A 27 -4.15 -5.59 2.27
CA GLN A 27 -3.14 -4.57 2.54
C GLN A 27 -1.80 -5.21 2.89
N TYR A 28 -0.81 -5.00 2.01
CA TYR A 28 0.58 -5.25 2.33
C TYR A 28 1.24 -3.95 2.77
N ARG A 29 1.92 -3.97 3.92
CA ARG A 29 2.67 -2.83 4.44
C ARG A 29 3.96 -3.29 5.06
N SER A 30 4.96 -2.45 4.90
CA SER A 30 6.30 -2.68 5.40
C SER A 30 6.75 -1.45 6.18
N TYR A 31 7.20 -1.68 7.40
CA TYR A 31 7.58 -0.67 8.37
C TYR A 31 9.07 -0.83 8.67
N PRO A 32 9.95 0.02 8.09
CA PRO A 32 11.37 -0.01 8.41
C PRO A 32 11.60 0.21 9.91
N ILE A 33 12.30 -0.71 10.55
CA ILE A 33 12.68 -0.61 11.96
C ILE A 33 14.07 0.03 12.10
N GLY A 34 14.96 -0.26 11.16
CA GLY A 34 16.36 0.19 11.21
C GLY A 34 17.25 -0.67 10.31
N THR A 35 18.55 -0.62 10.55
CA THR A 35 19.55 -1.46 9.87
C THR A 35 20.40 -2.18 10.90
N SER A 36 20.90 -3.37 10.59
CA SER A 36 22.03 -4.02 11.27
C SER A 36 23.20 -4.19 10.32
N ILE A 37 24.26 -4.87 10.76
CA ILE A 37 25.35 -5.33 9.87
C ILE A 37 24.84 -6.23 8.74
N ASP A 38 23.70 -6.91 8.92
CA ASP A 38 23.16 -7.88 7.97
C ASP A 38 22.25 -7.25 6.92
N GLY A 39 21.74 -6.03 7.16
CA GLY A 39 20.90 -5.31 6.20
C GLY A 39 19.80 -4.44 6.81
N LEU A 40 18.84 -4.06 5.97
CA LEU A 40 17.66 -3.30 6.35
C LEU A 40 16.65 -4.22 7.03
N ILE A 41 16.26 -3.88 8.26
CA ILE A 41 15.30 -4.64 9.06
C ILE A 41 13.92 -4.00 8.88
N VAL A 42 12.96 -4.82 8.45
CA VAL A 42 11.62 -4.39 8.07
C VAL A 42 10.59 -5.28 8.73
N PHE A 43 9.62 -4.67 9.39
CA PHE A 43 8.43 -5.37 9.86
C PHE A 43 7.35 -5.31 8.80
N GLU A 44 6.92 -6.46 8.30
CA GLU A 44 5.93 -6.56 7.24
C GLU A 44 4.61 -7.08 7.78
N THR A 45 3.53 -6.60 7.19
CA THR A 45 2.16 -6.97 7.51
C THR A 45 1.42 -7.27 6.22
N TYR A 46 0.66 -8.36 6.25
CA TYR A 46 -0.37 -8.66 5.27
C TYR A 46 -1.70 -8.70 6.01
N MET A 47 -2.67 -7.90 5.57
CA MET A 47 -3.98 -7.79 6.20
C MET A 47 -5.08 -8.05 5.16
N LEU A 48 -6.09 -8.79 5.57
CA LEU A 48 -7.24 -9.17 4.77
C LEU A 48 -8.50 -8.77 5.51
N ARG A 49 -9.32 -7.90 4.91
CA ARG A 49 -10.67 -7.64 5.40
C ARG A 49 -11.63 -8.62 4.74
N ASP A 50 -12.47 -9.27 5.55
CA ASP A 50 -13.51 -10.16 5.01
C ASP A 50 -14.57 -9.39 4.21
N ASP A 51 -15.30 -10.11 3.36
CA ASP A 51 -16.33 -9.56 2.47
C ASP A 51 -17.47 -8.86 3.22
N ASN A 52 -17.68 -9.22 4.49
CA ASN A 52 -18.66 -8.59 5.37
C ASN A 52 -18.16 -7.27 5.96
N GLY A 53 -16.88 -6.94 5.77
CA GLY A 53 -16.26 -5.71 6.25
C GLY A 53 -16.07 -5.65 7.78
N GLU A 54 -16.32 -6.74 8.50
CA GLU A 54 -16.38 -6.74 9.96
C GLU A 54 -15.07 -7.23 10.60
N LYS A 55 -14.29 -8.07 9.91
CA LYS A 55 -13.10 -8.69 10.49
C LYS A 55 -11.89 -8.49 9.61
N TRP A 56 -10.83 -8.01 10.25
CA TRP A 56 -9.51 -8.07 9.67
C TRP A 56 -8.74 -9.28 10.19
N THR A 57 -8.31 -10.12 9.25
CA THR A 57 -7.32 -11.17 9.49
C THR A 57 -5.99 -10.74 8.89
N GLY A 58 -4.90 -11.41 9.25
CA GLY A 58 -3.61 -10.99 8.74
C GLY A 58 -2.45 -11.73 9.35
N MET A 59 -1.27 -11.46 8.81
CA MET A 59 0.00 -12.09 9.15
C MET A 59 1.03 -10.98 9.28
N THR A 60 1.92 -11.12 10.26
CA THR A 60 3.07 -10.22 10.40
C THR A 60 4.35 -11.02 10.33
N SER A 61 5.41 -10.40 9.81
CA SER A 61 6.74 -10.99 9.74
C SER A 61 7.81 -9.95 9.98
N LEU A 62 8.95 -10.37 10.53
CA LEU A 62 10.13 -9.53 10.65
C LEU A 62 11.16 -10.03 9.65
N ASN A 63 11.64 -9.15 8.77
CA ASN A 63 12.52 -9.51 7.66
C ASN A 63 13.79 -8.68 7.66
N ILE A 64 14.88 -9.28 7.18
CA ILE A 64 16.11 -8.56 6.82
C ILE A 64 16.27 -8.58 5.29
N TYR A 65 16.50 -7.40 4.72
CA TYR A 65 16.87 -7.19 3.32
C TYR A 65 18.34 -6.82 3.26
N ASN A 66 19.16 -7.74 2.75
CA ASN A 66 20.58 -7.48 2.53
C ASN A 66 20.79 -6.55 1.31
N SER A 67 22.04 -6.28 0.94
CA SER A 67 22.39 -5.42 -0.21
C SER A 67 21.87 -5.94 -1.56
N THR A 68 21.47 -7.22 -1.64
CA THR A 68 20.83 -7.82 -2.82
C THR A 68 19.32 -8.02 -2.63
N PHE A 69 18.71 -7.38 -1.63
CA PHE A 69 17.30 -7.49 -1.26
C PHE A 69 16.80 -8.93 -1.02
N LYS A 70 17.69 -9.84 -0.62
CA LYS A 70 17.30 -11.20 -0.24
C LYS A 70 16.63 -11.17 1.13
N LYS A 71 15.37 -11.58 1.17
CA LYS A 71 14.52 -11.63 2.38
C LYS A 71 14.88 -12.83 3.27
N THR A 72 15.10 -12.57 4.56
CA THR A 72 15.19 -13.61 5.61
C THR A 72 14.16 -13.33 6.71
N THR A 73 13.23 -14.26 6.94
CA THR A 73 12.18 -14.14 7.96
C THR A 73 12.70 -14.55 9.34
N LEU A 74 12.61 -13.65 10.32
CA LEU A 74 13.10 -13.83 11.69
C LEU A 74 12.01 -14.26 12.68
N VAL A 75 10.77 -13.84 12.47
CA VAL A 75 9.63 -14.22 13.30
C VAL A 75 8.46 -14.51 12.38
N ASP A 76 7.90 -15.71 12.50
CA ASP A 76 6.81 -16.16 11.64
C ASP A 76 5.43 -15.77 12.18
N LYS A 77 4.56 -15.44 11.22
CA LYS A 77 3.09 -15.26 11.21
C LYS A 77 2.37 -15.23 12.57
N SER A 78 2.16 -14.03 13.13
CA SER A 78 1.08 -13.83 14.12
C SER A 78 -0.25 -13.55 13.41
N LYS A 79 -1.26 -14.41 13.63
CA LYS A 79 -2.65 -14.09 13.28
C LYS A 79 -3.18 -13.02 14.26
N TYR A 80 -3.91 -12.01 13.78
CA TYR A 80 -4.65 -10.95 14.52
C TYR A 80 -4.04 -9.53 14.61
N ILE A 81 -4.82 -8.56 14.12
CA ILE A 81 -4.50 -7.12 14.01
C ILE A 81 -4.62 -6.32 15.32
N ASN A 82 -5.43 -6.77 16.28
CA ASN A 82 -5.44 -6.18 17.63
C ASN A 82 -4.10 -6.31 18.36
N THR A 83 -3.17 -7.08 17.78
CA THR A 83 -1.80 -7.22 18.26
C THR A 83 -0.78 -6.50 17.39
N LEU A 84 -1.15 -5.79 16.32
CA LEU A 84 -0.21 -5.22 15.35
C LEU A 84 0.86 -4.34 16.01
N LYS A 85 0.43 -3.39 16.85
CA LYS A 85 1.36 -2.56 17.63
C LYS A 85 2.22 -3.39 18.58
N LYS A 86 1.66 -4.42 19.22
CA LYS A 86 2.40 -5.33 20.12
C LYS A 86 3.43 -6.16 19.36
N SER A 87 3.08 -6.69 18.19
CA SER A 87 3.96 -7.46 17.30
C SER A 87 5.07 -6.58 16.75
N PHE A 88 4.76 -5.34 16.34
CA PHE A 88 5.77 -4.36 15.94
C PHE A 88 6.72 -4.02 17.08
N LEU A 89 6.21 -3.77 18.30
CA LEU A 89 7.07 -3.50 19.46
C LEU A 89 7.96 -4.72 19.80
N LYS A 90 7.44 -5.93 19.68
CA LYS A 90 8.24 -7.16 19.83
C LYS A 90 9.33 -7.25 18.76
N ALA A 91 8.99 -6.99 17.50
CA ALA A 91 9.94 -6.97 16.40
C ALA A 91 11.02 -5.90 16.59
N LEU A 92 10.64 -4.71 17.08
CA LEU A 92 11.56 -3.65 17.45
C LEU A 92 12.53 -4.10 18.54
N THR A 93 12.06 -4.77 19.61
CA THR A 93 12.93 -5.30 20.65
C THR A 93 13.93 -6.33 20.11
N ILE A 94 13.50 -7.21 19.21
CA ILE A 94 14.39 -8.19 18.56
C ILE A 94 15.45 -7.47 17.72
N ALA A 95 15.05 -6.50 16.89
CA ALA A 95 15.96 -5.69 16.08
C ALA A 95 17.00 -4.94 16.93
N GLN A 96 16.58 -4.40 18.08
CA GLN A 96 17.45 -3.68 19.00
C GLN A 96 18.57 -4.55 19.61
N SER A 97 18.38 -5.87 19.67
CA SER A 97 19.42 -6.80 20.12
C SER A 97 20.42 -7.21 19.03
N MET A 98 20.22 -6.76 17.78
CA MET A 98 21.11 -7.11 16.67
C MET A 98 22.41 -6.32 16.70
N ASN A 99 23.49 -6.96 16.24
CA ASN A 99 24.79 -6.30 16.15
C ASN A 99 24.77 -5.14 15.14
N GLY A 100 25.37 -4.02 15.51
CA GLY A 100 25.43 -2.81 14.67
C GLY A 100 24.07 -2.20 14.36
N PHE A 101 23.08 -2.36 15.24
CA PHE A 101 21.74 -1.84 15.02
C PHE A 101 21.68 -0.30 15.04
N PHE A 102 21.15 0.29 13.97
CA PHE A 102 20.79 1.70 13.87
C PHE A 102 19.29 1.84 13.66
N ILE A 103 18.62 2.52 14.59
CA ILE A 103 17.18 2.70 14.56
C ILE A 103 16.74 3.66 13.45
N ALA A 104 15.63 3.33 12.79
CA ALA A 104 14.95 4.22 11.88
C ALA A 104 14.19 5.30 12.65
N LYS A 105 14.40 6.56 12.25
CA LYS A 105 13.67 7.72 12.77
C LYS A 105 12.69 8.18 11.68
N PRO A 106 11.37 8.00 11.86
CA PRO A 106 10.39 8.56 10.95
C PRO A 106 10.55 10.09 10.89
N ILE A 107 10.60 10.67 9.69
CA ILE A 107 10.76 12.12 9.52
C ILE A 107 9.72 12.74 8.59
N TYR A 108 9.02 11.93 7.80
CA TYR A 108 8.00 12.41 6.87
C TYR A 108 7.03 11.28 6.52
N LEU A 109 5.74 11.57 6.53
CA LEU A 109 4.67 10.72 5.99
C LEU A 109 3.71 11.59 5.21
N SER A 110 3.39 11.17 4.00
CA SER A 110 2.32 11.74 3.21
C SER A 110 1.49 10.67 2.53
N ILE A 111 0.18 10.89 2.51
CA ILE A 111 -0.79 10.09 1.78
C ILE A 111 -1.07 10.80 0.46
N CYS A 112 -0.82 10.09 -0.63
CA CYS A 112 -0.95 10.54 -2.01
C CYS A 112 -2.29 10.20 -2.65
N GLU A 113 -3.12 9.35 -2.03
CA GLU A 113 -4.45 8.99 -2.53
C GLU A 113 -4.45 8.51 -3.99
N TYR A 114 -3.57 7.55 -4.31
CA TYR A 114 -3.49 6.91 -5.63
C TYR A 114 -3.22 7.90 -6.77
N GLN A 115 -2.24 8.79 -6.56
CA GLN A 115 -1.74 9.71 -7.58
C GLN A 115 -0.48 9.18 -8.23
N GLN A 116 -0.28 9.43 -9.53
CA GLN A 116 1.00 9.15 -10.19
C GLN A 116 2.08 10.19 -9.84
N ASN A 117 1.69 11.34 -9.29
CA ASN A 117 2.57 12.48 -9.10
C ASN A 117 2.36 13.14 -7.74
N CYS A 118 3.22 12.82 -6.77
CA CYS A 118 3.21 13.37 -5.41
C CYS A 118 4.33 14.38 -5.18
N SER A 119 4.40 15.01 -4.02
CA SER A 119 5.30 16.12 -3.69
C SER A 119 6.78 15.79 -3.80
N ILE A 120 7.16 14.55 -3.48
CA ILE A 120 8.57 14.11 -3.45
C ILE A 120 8.91 13.20 -4.63
N VAL A 121 7.97 12.41 -5.13
CA VAL A 121 8.20 11.46 -6.23
C VAL A 121 7.05 11.44 -7.22
N SER A 122 7.36 11.03 -8.45
CA SER A 122 6.38 10.61 -9.43
C SER A 122 6.69 9.21 -9.94
N LEU A 123 5.64 8.44 -10.23
CA LEU A 123 5.74 7.14 -10.88
C LEU A 123 5.79 7.36 -12.40
N GLN A 124 6.76 6.76 -13.07
CA GLN A 124 6.91 6.79 -14.51
C GLN A 124 7.01 5.37 -15.05
N ALA A 125 6.24 5.06 -16.08
CA ALA A 125 6.39 3.84 -16.87
C ALA A 125 7.20 4.12 -18.14
N ASP A 126 8.09 3.19 -18.49
CA ASP A 126 8.73 3.06 -19.79
C ASP A 126 8.11 1.86 -20.49
N THR A 127 7.15 2.15 -21.37
CA THR A 127 6.39 1.14 -22.11
C THR A 127 7.19 0.45 -23.20
N VAL A 128 8.31 1.04 -23.64
CA VAL A 128 9.20 0.45 -24.66
C VAL A 128 10.03 -0.67 -24.05
N HIS A 129 10.53 -0.47 -22.83
CA HIS A 129 11.37 -1.45 -22.13
C HIS A 129 10.64 -2.21 -21.02
N SER A 130 9.34 -1.96 -20.85
CA SER A 130 8.50 -2.57 -19.81
C SER A 130 9.06 -2.39 -18.39
N LYS A 131 9.43 -1.15 -18.05
CA LYS A 131 10.03 -0.81 -16.75
C LYS A 131 9.27 0.29 -16.03
N PHE A 132 9.26 0.22 -14.71
CA PHE A 132 8.75 1.29 -13.85
C PHE A 132 9.89 2.01 -13.14
N TYR A 133 9.72 3.31 -12.94
CA TYR A 133 10.68 4.16 -12.26
C TYR A 133 9.98 5.07 -11.25
N LEU A 134 10.64 5.28 -10.11
CA LEU A 134 10.38 6.43 -9.27
C LEU A 134 11.30 7.57 -9.70
N VAL A 135 10.70 8.71 -10.04
CA VAL A 135 11.42 9.94 -10.34
C VAL A 135 11.42 10.81 -9.08
N LEU A 136 12.59 11.03 -8.50
CA LEU A 136 12.77 11.90 -7.34
C LEU A 136 12.64 13.36 -7.80
N LYS A 137 11.67 14.11 -7.27
CA LYS A 137 11.37 15.47 -7.78
C LYS A 137 12.47 16.49 -7.54
N GLU A 138 13.17 16.36 -6.42
CA GLU A 138 14.24 17.25 -6.00
C GLU A 138 15.47 17.12 -6.90
N THR A 139 15.92 15.89 -7.15
CA THR A 139 17.15 15.61 -7.92
C THR A 139 16.91 15.29 -9.39
N LYS A 140 15.66 15.00 -9.77
CA LYS A 140 15.27 14.41 -11.07
C LYS A 140 15.85 13.02 -11.35
N ASN A 141 16.48 12.39 -10.36
CA ASN A 141 17.03 11.05 -10.51
C ASN A 141 15.90 10.04 -10.70
N LYS A 142 16.12 9.11 -11.63
CA LYS A 142 15.25 7.96 -11.86
C LYS A 142 15.80 6.76 -11.11
N VAL A 143 14.96 6.13 -10.31
CA VAL A 143 15.26 4.87 -9.64
C VAL A 143 14.36 3.82 -10.25
N GLU A 144 14.96 2.86 -10.95
CA GLU A 144 14.23 1.70 -11.47
C GLU A 144 13.60 0.95 -10.30
N LEU A 145 12.33 0.59 -10.44
CA LEU A 145 11.63 -0.24 -9.48
C LEU A 145 11.94 -1.70 -9.82
N PRO A 146 12.84 -2.37 -9.07
CA PRO A 146 13.17 -3.75 -9.37
C PRO A 146 11.96 -4.63 -9.12
N LEU A 147 11.77 -5.61 -10.00
CA LEU A 147 11.01 -6.81 -9.68
C LEU A 147 11.84 -7.57 -8.63
N LEU A 148 11.51 -7.46 -7.34
CA LEU A 148 12.20 -8.27 -6.32
C LEU A 148 11.57 -9.67 -6.34
N ASN A 149 12.38 -10.71 -6.16
CA ASN A 149 11.91 -12.09 -5.97
C ASN A 149 11.36 -12.30 -4.55
N ASP A 150 10.38 -11.51 -4.13
CA ASP A 150 9.74 -11.56 -2.82
C ASP A 150 8.22 -11.30 -2.90
N THR A 151 7.60 -10.73 -1.87
CA THR A 151 6.17 -10.33 -1.89
C THR A 151 5.83 -9.36 -3.05
N THR A 152 6.81 -8.65 -3.60
CA THR A 152 6.65 -7.88 -4.84
C THR A 152 6.51 -8.77 -6.08
N SER A 153 7.10 -9.98 -6.15
CA SER A 153 6.93 -10.90 -7.28
C SER A 153 5.56 -11.55 -7.27
N GLU A 154 5.05 -11.98 -6.11
CA GLU A 154 3.67 -12.49 -6.00
C GLU A 154 2.65 -11.40 -6.38
N TYR A 155 2.92 -10.15 -5.98
CA TYR A 155 2.09 -9.02 -6.37
C TYR A 155 2.21 -8.70 -7.87
N TYR A 156 3.40 -8.72 -8.45
CA TYR A 156 3.61 -8.51 -9.89
C TYR A 156 3.03 -9.64 -10.75
N GLU A 157 3.20 -10.89 -10.36
CA GLU A 157 2.60 -12.05 -11.02
C GLU A 157 1.08 -11.93 -11.01
N TYR A 158 0.50 -11.53 -9.87
CA TYR A 158 -0.92 -11.23 -9.77
C TYR A 158 -1.34 -10.04 -10.66
N LEU A 159 -0.58 -8.93 -10.64
CA LEU A 159 -0.85 -7.71 -11.41
C LEU A 159 -0.77 -7.93 -12.93
N LEU A 160 0.20 -8.72 -13.37
CA LEU A 160 0.38 -9.13 -14.76
C LEU A 160 -0.55 -10.29 -15.15
N GLY A 161 -1.37 -10.75 -14.21
CA GLY A 161 -2.33 -11.84 -14.38
C GLY A 161 -1.70 -13.18 -14.79
N ILE A 162 -0.44 -13.38 -14.43
CA ILE A 162 0.27 -14.64 -14.61
C ILE A 162 -0.41 -15.68 -13.70
N GLY A 163 -1.23 -16.53 -14.32
CA GLY A 163 -2.00 -17.59 -13.64
C GLY A 163 -3.45 -17.23 -13.28
N SER A 164 -3.93 -16.00 -13.51
CA SER A 164 -5.31 -15.59 -13.21
C SER A 164 -6.24 -15.56 -14.44
N GLY A 165 -5.72 -15.80 -15.64
CA GLY A 165 -6.48 -15.78 -16.89
C GLY A 165 -6.84 -14.38 -17.40
N TYR A 166 -6.42 -13.33 -16.71
CA TYR A 166 -6.49 -11.94 -17.16
C TYR A 166 -5.15 -11.54 -17.77
N GLU A 167 -5.07 -11.36 -19.09
CA GLU A 167 -3.86 -10.81 -19.72
C GLU A 167 -3.84 -9.28 -19.58
N THR A 168 -3.34 -8.77 -18.45
CA THR A 168 -3.08 -7.34 -18.32
C THR A 168 -1.80 -7.00 -19.08
N THR A 169 -1.92 -6.22 -20.16
CA THR A 169 -0.73 -5.71 -20.87
C THR A 169 0.07 -4.77 -19.96
N PHE A 170 1.38 -4.66 -20.17
CA PHE A 170 2.22 -3.70 -19.43
C PHE A 170 1.66 -2.27 -19.48
N ASN A 171 1.07 -1.88 -20.62
CA ASN A 171 0.43 -0.57 -20.78
C ASN A 171 -0.80 -0.40 -19.87
N GLY A 172 -1.66 -1.43 -19.78
CA GLY A 172 -2.80 -1.40 -18.86
C GLY A 172 -2.35 -1.29 -17.41
N LEU A 173 -1.32 -2.06 -17.02
CA LEU A 173 -0.75 -1.98 -15.68
C LEU A 173 -0.17 -0.57 -15.40
N ALA A 174 0.48 0.05 -16.38
CA ALA A 174 1.04 1.38 -16.24
C ALA A 174 -0.01 2.48 -16.02
N GLU A 175 -1.24 2.29 -16.53
CA GLU A 175 -2.36 3.20 -16.32
C GLU A 175 -3.01 3.02 -14.94
N GLU A 176 -2.97 1.81 -14.38
CA GLU A 176 -3.63 1.46 -13.12
C GLU A 176 -2.75 1.68 -11.88
N LEU A 177 -1.43 1.60 -12.02
CA LEU A 177 -0.52 1.78 -10.89
C LEU A 177 -0.40 3.25 -10.49
N SER A 178 -0.45 3.46 -9.18
CA SER A 178 -0.41 4.78 -8.58
C SER A 178 0.23 4.76 -7.20
N ILE A 179 0.68 5.92 -6.75
CA ILE A 179 1.32 6.07 -5.44
C ILE A 179 0.23 6.34 -4.41
N ASN A 180 0.20 5.52 -3.37
CA ASN A 180 -0.72 5.69 -2.26
C ASN A 180 -0.09 6.45 -1.09
N SER A 181 1.15 6.13 -0.71
CA SER A 181 1.82 6.85 0.37
C SER A 181 3.34 6.92 0.21
N ILE A 182 3.91 7.98 0.78
CA ILE A 182 5.35 8.27 0.78
C ILE A 182 5.80 8.45 2.22
N ARG A 183 6.88 7.77 2.57
CA ARG A 183 7.48 7.82 3.91
C ARG A 183 8.97 8.05 3.81
N LYS A 184 9.53 8.87 4.69
CA LYS A 184 10.97 8.99 4.88
C LYS A 184 11.37 8.62 6.29
N TYR A 185 12.47 7.90 6.37
CA TYR A 185 13.12 7.52 7.62
C TYR A 185 14.58 7.93 7.57
N LYS A 186 15.08 8.55 8.64
CA LYS A 186 16.51 8.76 8.83
C LYS A 186 17.10 7.57 9.58
N ILE A 187 18.08 6.88 8.99
CA ILE A 187 18.79 5.76 9.60
C ILE A 187 20.29 6.09 9.57
N GLY A 188 20.85 6.36 10.75
CA GLY A 188 22.20 6.92 10.85
C GLY A 188 22.32 8.24 10.08
N ASN A 189 23.21 8.26 9.09
CA ASN A 189 23.51 9.40 8.21
C ASN A 189 22.80 9.33 6.85
N ARG A 190 21.96 8.33 6.61
CA ARG A 190 21.24 8.13 5.33
C ARG A 190 19.74 8.34 5.50
N THR A 191 19.07 8.66 4.40
CA THR A 191 17.61 8.74 4.36
C THR A 191 17.08 7.58 3.52
N LEU A 192 16.13 6.84 4.08
CA LEU A 192 15.37 5.82 3.38
C LEU A 192 14.02 6.41 2.98
N LEU A 193 13.75 6.41 1.68
CA LEU A 193 12.44 6.66 1.12
C LEU A 193 11.70 5.33 0.96
N VAL A 194 10.46 5.28 1.42
CA VAL A 194 9.55 4.17 1.18
C VAL A 194 8.33 4.69 0.45
N THR A 195 8.02 4.10 -0.70
CA THR A 195 6.89 4.47 -1.52
C THR A 195 5.97 3.28 -1.67
N HIS A 196 4.72 3.42 -1.22
CA HIS A 196 3.70 2.41 -1.47
C HIS A 196 3.05 2.67 -2.83
N ILE A 197 3.10 1.67 -3.70
CA ILE A 197 2.48 1.71 -5.02
C ILE A 197 1.42 0.63 -5.06
N GLY A 198 0.24 0.98 -5.55
CA GLY A 198 -0.85 0.02 -5.68
C GLY A 198 -1.76 0.32 -6.86
N GLN A 199 -2.68 -0.61 -7.09
CA GLN A 199 -3.85 -0.38 -7.93
C GLN A 199 -4.96 0.22 -7.07
N SER A 200 -5.67 1.19 -7.62
CA SER A 200 -6.97 1.59 -7.11
C SER A 200 -7.93 1.64 -8.27
N VAL A 201 -9.14 1.11 -8.06
CA VAL A 201 -10.26 1.43 -8.95
C VAL A 201 -10.59 2.90 -8.69
N GLN A 202 -10.24 3.80 -9.61
CA GLN A 202 -10.75 5.17 -9.55
C GLN A 202 -12.27 5.10 -9.60
N ILE A 203 -12.92 5.27 -8.45
CA ILE A 203 -14.38 5.26 -8.38
C ILE A 203 -14.88 6.46 -9.20
N PRO A 204 -15.87 6.26 -10.08
CA PRO A 204 -16.47 7.33 -10.85
C PRO A 204 -16.87 8.51 -9.95
N TYR A 205 -16.42 9.70 -10.36
CA TYR A 205 -16.48 11.01 -9.70
C TYR A 205 -17.76 11.34 -8.90
N LYS A 206 -18.92 10.81 -9.28
CA LYS A 206 -20.23 11.19 -8.71
C LYS A 206 -20.52 10.59 -7.33
N ASP A 207 -19.89 9.47 -6.98
CA ASP A 207 -20.16 8.78 -5.71
C ASP A 207 -19.07 9.02 -4.65
N TYR A 208 -17.86 9.42 -5.08
CA TYR A 208 -16.71 9.65 -4.19
C TYR A 208 -16.85 10.89 -3.29
N ASP A 209 -17.30 12.02 -3.87
CA ASP A 209 -17.46 13.29 -3.13
C ASP A 209 -18.56 13.23 -2.05
N LYS A 210 -19.45 12.23 -2.12
CA LYS A 210 -20.50 11.99 -1.12
C LYS A 210 -20.04 11.06 0.01
N MET A 211 -19.07 10.18 -0.23
CA MET A 211 -18.62 9.19 0.75
C MET A 211 -17.51 9.72 1.67
N ILE A 212 -16.65 10.62 1.17
CA ILE A 212 -15.40 10.95 1.85
C ILE A 212 -15.19 12.46 1.74
N GLY A 213 -15.20 13.14 2.88
CA GLY A 213 -14.98 14.58 2.93
C GLY A 213 -13.62 14.94 2.35
N ARG A 214 -13.62 15.42 1.09
CA ARG A 214 -12.61 16.30 0.47
C ARG A 214 -11.14 16.01 0.77
N HIS A 215 -10.62 14.86 0.36
CA HIS A 215 -9.19 14.78 0.08
C HIS A 215 -9.03 14.14 -1.31
N ARG A 216 -8.56 14.96 -2.25
CA ARG A 216 -8.07 14.56 -3.59
C ARG A 216 -6.64 15.06 -3.80
N LYS A 217 -6.01 15.48 -2.72
CA LYS A 217 -4.74 16.21 -2.75
C LYS A 217 -3.91 15.63 -1.64
N GLU A 218 -2.72 15.22 -2.02
CA GLU A 218 -1.71 14.72 -1.12
C GLU A 218 -1.68 15.54 0.18
N TYR A 219 -1.72 14.85 1.31
CA TYR A 219 -1.71 15.45 2.63
C TYR A 219 -0.73 14.73 3.56
N THR A 220 -0.29 15.45 4.58
CA THR A 220 0.64 14.93 5.59
C THR A 220 -0.13 14.60 6.86
N LEU A 221 0.13 13.43 7.43
CA LEU A 221 -0.37 13.05 8.75
C LEU A 221 0.66 13.49 9.80
N SER A 222 0.37 14.57 10.54
CA SER A 222 1.22 15.12 11.61
C SER A 222 0.35 15.44 12.83
N PRO A 223 0.79 15.18 14.08
CA PRO A 223 2.19 15.04 14.54
C PRO A 223 2.68 13.64 14.99
N SER A 224 1.94 12.55 14.81
CA SER A 224 2.32 11.23 15.37
C SER A 224 3.46 10.49 14.65
N PHE A 225 3.82 10.84 13.42
CA PHE A 225 4.85 10.13 12.63
C PHE A 225 6.28 10.65 12.89
N VAL A 226 6.68 10.70 14.17
CA VAL A 226 8.03 11.13 14.60
C VAL A 226 8.70 10.13 15.54
N ASP A 227 7.92 9.26 16.17
CA ASP A 227 8.41 8.17 17.02
C ASP A 227 8.29 6.85 16.25
N ILE A 228 9.37 6.08 16.20
CA ILE A 228 9.38 4.75 15.59
C ILE A 228 8.34 3.82 16.22
N LYS A 229 8.03 3.96 17.51
CA LYS A 229 6.98 3.20 18.20
C LYS A 229 5.56 3.56 17.73
N GLN A 230 5.43 4.67 17.00
CA GLN A 230 4.20 5.19 16.40
C GLN A 230 4.29 5.17 14.86
N SER A 231 5.26 4.46 14.29
CA SER A 231 5.46 4.37 12.83
C SER A 231 4.40 3.54 12.11
N ILE A 232 3.55 2.81 12.85
CA ILE A 232 2.31 2.22 12.30
C ILE A 232 1.27 3.33 12.22
N PHE A 233 0.76 3.55 11.01
CA PHE A 233 -0.28 4.53 10.72
C PHE A 233 -1.46 3.83 10.06
N TYR A 234 -2.63 4.46 10.16
CA TYR A 234 -3.80 4.09 9.38
C TYR A 234 -3.80 4.94 8.12
N GLU A 235 -3.99 4.31 6.97
CA GLU A 235 -4.29 5.05 5.75
C GLU A 235 -5.77 5.32 5.69
N PRO A 236 -6.18 6.60 5.66
CA PRO A 236 -7.58 6.93 5.45
C PRO A 236 -8.04 6.34 4.14
N ASP A 237 -9.23 5.74 4.16
CA ASP A 237 -10.01 5.50 2.96
C ASP A 237 -9.34 4.64 1.88
N VAL A 238 -8.88 3.45 2.30
CA VAL A 238 -8.70 2.35 1.35
C VAL A 238 -10.07 1.88 0.88
N VAL A 239 -10.58 2.57 -0.14
CA VAL A 239 -11.86 2.27 -0.77
C VAL A 239 -11.63 1.20 -1.84
N HIS A 240 -12.37 0.09 -1.71
CA HIS A 240 -12.54 -1.02 -2.66
C HIS A 240 -11.27 -1.56 -3.36
N HIS A 241 -10.85 -2.77 -2.96
CA HIS A 241 -9.90 -3.63 -3.69
C HIS A 241 -8.52 -3.06 -3.97
N SER A 242 -7.98 -2.17 -3.13
CA SER A 242 -6.59 -1.78 -3.31
C SER A 242 -5.67 -2.93 -2.96
N LYS A 243 -4.78 -3.29 -3.87
CA LYS A 243 -3.58 -4.08 -3.57
C LYS A 243 -2.38 -3.20 -3.86
N GLY A 244 -1.29 -3.38 -3.13
CA GLY A 244 -0.09 -2.59 -3.33
C GLY A 244 1.11 -3.15 -2.62
N VAL A 245 2.27 -2.56 -2.89
CA VAL A 245 3.56 -2.98 -2.36
C VAL A 245 4.46 -1.79 -2.05
N ASP A 246 5.36 -1.97 -1.09
CA ASP A 246 6.32 -0.97 -0.67
C ASP A 246 7.66 -1.12 -1.40
N PHE A 247 8.16 -0.02 -1.95
CA PHE A 247 9.49 0.08 -2.55
C PHE A 247 10.42 0.88 -1.67
N PHE A 248 11.64 0.38 -1.49
CA PHE A 248 12.67 0.98 -0.65
C PHE A 248 13.78 1.63 -1.49
N VAL A 249 14.00 2.92 -1.30
CA VAL A 249 15.02 3.68 -2.03
C VAL A 249 15.87 4.47 -1.05
N TRP A 250 17.18 4.25 -1.06
CA TRP A 250 18.11 5.11 -0.32
C TRP A 250 18.29 6.43 -1.07
N VAL A 251 18.02 7.54 -0.39
CA VAL A 251 18.18 8.90 -0.91
C VAL A 251 19.19 9.65 -0.05
N ASN A 252 20.07 10.40 -0.71
CA ASN A 252 21.09 11.24 -0.07
C ASN A 252 20.58 12.66 0.10
#